data_AF-A0A9P7A098-F1
#
_entry.id   AF-A0A9P7A098-F1
#
_cell.length_a   1.000
_cell.length_b   1.000
_cell.length_c   1.000
_cell.angle_alpha   90.00
_cell.angle_beta   90.00
_cell.angle_gamma   90.00
#
_symmetry.space_group_name_H-M   'P 1'
#
loop_
_entity.id
_entity.type
_entity.pdbx_description
1 polymer ?
#
loop_
_entity_poly.entity_id
_entity_poly.type
_entity_poly.pdbx_seq_one_letter_code
_entity_poly.pdbx_strand_id
1 'polypeptide(L)'
;MSLFNSVHYILSPSIQTEQYEELSGLLTLHGATSAPPHTHFITLAGSHIQSECQGSLYVVSETWVQRSVALGKRQPEQYYSTDPTMIFSGIIACATDLSSWDLEVLSAGITSLGGQWRTALTHDVTHLFTLHEQSDKYQTAMHFAPDTHMFILTPHWFDDSVQAGCRLPELPYSWPDPEVLELDMLQATMGHEIVVAIQYSAGMVYHLTIIVED
;
A
#
# COMPACT_ATOMS: atom_id res chain seq x y z
N MET A 1 -5.31 22.12 -18.04
CA MET A 1 -3.91 22.39 -17.64
C MET A 1 -3.17 21.05 -17.66
N SER A 2 -1.93 21.00 -18.15
CA SER A 2 -1.17 19.75 -18.20
C SER A 2 -0.79 19.28 -16.79
N LEU A 3 -0.88 17.97 -16.54
CA LEU A 3 -0.68 17.36 -15.22
C LEU A 3 0.69 17.70 -14.61
N PHE A 4 1.73 17.73 -15.44
CA PHE A 4 3.12 17.92 -15.04
C PHE A 4 3.76 19.18 -15.62
N ASN A 5 2.98 20.23 -15.90
CA ASN A 5 3.45 21.44 -16.60
C ASN A 5 4.67 22.15 -15.96
N SER A 6 4.92 21.95 -14.66
CA SER A 6 6.05 22.53 -13.94
C SER A 6 7.16 21.52 -13.64
N VAL A 7 7.09 20.32 -14.22
CA VAL A 7 7.99 19.21 -13.90
C VAL A 7 9.06 19.12 -14.96
N HIS A 8 10.27 19.45 -14.53
CA HIS A 8 11.50 19.24 -15.28
C HIS A 8 12.20 18.02 -14.68
N TYR A 9 12.17 16.88 -15.36
CA TYR A 9 12.56 15.59 -14.79
C TYR A 9 13.93 15.09 -15.25
N ILE A 10 14.57 14.33 -14.37
CA ILE A 10 15.69 13.44 -14.67
C ILE A 10 15.21 12.03 -14.31
N LEU A 11 15.38 11.08 -15.23
CA LEU A 11 15.19 9.67 -14.91
C LEU A 11 16.52 9.05 -14.52
N SER A 12 16.50 8.20 -13.49
CA SER A 12 17.69 7.47 -13.06
C SER A 12 18.23 6.59 -14.20
N PRO A 13 19.55 6.59 -14.45
CA PRO A 13 20.18 5.67 -15.40
C PRO A 13 20.05 4.19 -15.02
N SER A 14 19.65 3.89 -13.77
CA SER A 14 19.44 2.51 -13.29
C SER A 14 18.11 1.90 -13.75
N ILE A 15 17.21 2.69 -14.32
CA ILE A 15 15.94 2.20 -14.88
C ILE A 15 16.23 1.43 -16.17
N GLN A 16 15.59 0.27 -16.37
CA GLN A 16 15.73 -0.52 -17.59
C GLN A 16 15.21 0.25 -18.81
N THR A 17 15.80 0.02 -19.99
CA THR A 17 15.52 0.79 -21.21
C THR A 17 14.03 0.83 -21.57
N GLU A 18 13.32 -0.29 -21.48
CA GLU A 18 11.88 -0.38 -21.79
C GLU A 18 11.04 0.50 -20.85
N GLN A 19 11.27 0.36 -19.53
CA GLN A 19 10.58 1.15 -18.51
C GLN A 19 10.94 2.64 -18.61
N TYR A 20 12.17 2.96 -19.00
CA TYR A 20 12.62 4.33 -19.22
C TYR A 20 11.82 4.99 -20.35
N GLU A 21 11.69 4.32 -21.49
CA GLU A 21 10.94 4.82 -22.65
C GLU A 21 9.46 5.02 -22.32
N GLU A 22 8.85 4.04 -21.64
CA GLU A 22 7.47 4.14 -21.18
C GLU A 22 7.26 5.34 -20.24
N LEU A 23 8.08 5.43 -19.18
CA LEU A 23 7.97 6.49 -18.17
C LEU A 23 8.23 7.89 -18.76
N SER A 24 9.24 8.00 -19.63
CA SER A 24 9.57 9.23 -20.34
C SER A 24 8.45 9.65 -21.29
N GLY A 25 7.85 8.69 -22.00
CA GLY A 25 6.69 8.90 -22.86
C GLY A 25 5.49 9.42 -22.08
N LEU A 26 5.15 8.78 -20.96
CA LEU A 26 4.08 9.22 -20.06
C LEU A 26 4.31 10.64 -19.53
N LEU A 27 5.52 10.92 -19.03
CA LEU A 27 5.88 12.24 -18.51
C LEU A 27 5.73 13.33 -19.58
N THR A 28 6.28 13.10 -20.77
CA THR A 28 6.23 14.06 -21.89
C THR A 28 4.80 14.26 -22.39
N LEU A 29 4.03 13.17 -22.53
CA LEU A 29 2.62 13.22 -22.92
C LEU A 29 1.78 14.08 -21.95
N HIS A 30 2.12 14.03 -20.67
CA HIS A 30 1.48 14.80 -19.61
C HIS A 30 2.16 16.14 -19.30
N GLY A 31 3.03 16.61 -20.18
CA GLY A 31 3.59 17.98 -20.21
C GLY A 31 4.79 18.22 -19.29
N ALA A 32 5.44 17.16 -18.81
CA ALA A 32 6.76 17.27 -18.20
C ALA A 32 7.83 17.44 -19.29
N THR A 33 9.01 17.93 -18.92
CA THR A 33 10.15 18.09 -19.83
C THR A 33 11.45 17.57 -19.21
N SER A 34 12.38 17.09 -20.02
CA SER A 34 13.73 16.72 -19.55
C SER A 34 14.73 17.88 -19.58
N ALA A 35 14.29 19.08 -20.00
CA ALA A 35 15.13 20.27 -20.10
C ALA A 35 15.44 20.89 -18.73
N PRO A 36 16.66 21.44 -18.51
CA PRO A 36 16.99 22.16 -17.28
C PRO A 36 16.25 23.51 -17.17
N PRO A 37 16.16 24.11 -15.96
CA PRO A 37 16.63 23.57 -14.67
C PRO A 37 15.74 22.43 -14.16
N HIS A 38 16.36 21.34 -13.72
CA HIS A 38 15.62 20.17 -13.23
C HIS A 38 14.96 20.45 -11.87
N THR A 39 13.86 19.75 -11.63
CA THR A 39 13.03 19.88 -10.42
C THR A 39 12.76 18.54 -9.76
N HIS A 40 12.72 17.45 -10.54
CA HIS A 40 12.43 16.10 -10.04
C HIS A 40 13.49 15.13 -10.55
N PHE A 41 13.94 14.24 -9.66
CA PHE A 41 14.72 13.06 -9.99
C PHE A 41 13.85 11.84 -9.71
N ILE A 42 13.60 11.04 -10.74
CA ILE A 42 12.67 9.90 -10.69
C ILE A 42 13.47 8.61 -10.85
N THR A 43 13.32 7.68 -9.91
CA THR A 43 13.98 6.36 -9.93
C THR A 43 12.99 5.25 -9.59
N LEU A 44 13.45 4.00 -9.60
CA LEU A 44 12.66 2.86 -9.11
C LEU A 44 12.57 2.85 -7.58
N ALA A 45 11.42 2.46 -7.04
CA ALA A 45 11.22 2.24 -5.62
C ALA A 45 12.29 1.28 -5.04
N GLY A 46 12.79 1.58 -3.83
CA GLY A 46 13.82 0.78 -3.16
C GLY A 46 15.25 0.95 -3.71
N SER A 47 15.45 1.80 -4.72
CA SER A 47 16.80 2.12 -5.20
C SER A 47 17.54 2.98 -4.18
N HIS A 48 18.68 2.49 -3.67
CA HIS A 48 19.53 3.26 -2.76
C HIS A 48 20.27 4.36 -3.53
N ILE A 49 19.70 5.57 -3.55
CA ILE A 49 20.40 6.74 -4.06
C ILE A 49 21.39 7.21 -2.99
N GLN A 50 22.69 6.92 -3.18
CA GLN A 50 23.73 7.66 -2.46
C GLN A 50 23.67 9.10 -2.99
N SER A 51 23.11 9.99 -2.18
CA SER A 51 22.83 11.39 -2.51
C SER A 51 24.08 12.14 -2.99
N GLU A 52 24.32 12.18 -4.30
CA GLU A 52 25.12 13.22 -4.96
C GLU A 52 24.25 14.39 -5.46
N CYS A 53 22.92 14.32 -5.30
CA CYS A 53 22.02 15.41 -5.64
C CYS A 53 22.01 16.47 -4.54
N GLN A 54 23.11 17.24 -4.43
CA GLN A 54 23.15 18.47 -3.64
C GLN A 54 22.27 19.55 -4.32
N GLY A 55 20.96 19.51 -4.11
CA GLY A 55 20.04 20.49 -4.69
C GLY A 55 18.60 20.34 -4.22
N SER A 56 17.79 21.38 -4.44
CA SER A 56 16.34 21.49 -4.14
C SER A 56 15.45 20.55 -4.99
N LEU A 57 15.96 19.41 -5.44
CA LEU A 57 15.24 18.46 -6.29
C LEU A 57 14.33 17.56 -5.45
N TYR A 58 13.13 17.31 -5.95
CA TYR A 58 12.27 16.25 -5.41
C TYR A 58 12.75 14.90 -5.92
N VAL A 59 13.17 14.02 -5.01
CA VAL A 59 13.52 12.63 -5.33
C VAL A 59 12.30 11.76 -5.10
N VAL A 60 11.75 11.18 -6.16
CA VAL A 60 10.51 10.38 -6.11
C VAL A 60 10.64 9.05 -6.85
N SER A 61 9.82 8.09 -6.48
CA SER A 61 9.70 6.84 -7.20
C SER A 61 8.84 7.00 -8.46
N GLU A 62 9.01 6.10 -9.42
CA GLU A 62 8.19 5.95 -10.63
C GLU A 62 6.69 5.84 -10.31
N THR A 63 6.35 5.29 -9.15
CA THR A 63 4.96 5.14 -8.70
C THR A 63 4.26 6.50 -8.52
N TRP A 64 5.00 7.58 -8.27
CA TRP A 64 4.46 8.94 -8.24
C TRP A 64 3.87 9.37 -9.59
N VAL A 65 4.57 9.03 -10.68
CA VAL A 65 4.14 9.33 -12.05
C VAL A 65 2.89 8.51 -12.37
N GLN A 66 2.97 7.19 -12.15
CA GLN A 66 1.90 6.25 -12.44
C GLN A 66 0.60 6.64 -11.71
N ARG A 67 0.69 6.91 -10.39
CA ARG A 67 -0.48 7.32 -9.61
C ARG A 67 -1.00 8.69 -9.99
N SER A 68 -0.12 9.64 -10.31
CA SER A 68 -0.57 10.96 -10.77
C SER A 68 -1.34 10.90 -12.08
N VAL A 69 -0.90 10.05 -13.01
CA VAL A 69 -1.57 9.82 -14.30
C VAL A 69 -2.89 9.09 -14.08
N ALA A 70 -2.88 7.99 -13.33
CA ALA A 70 -4.09 7.19 -13.06
C ALA A 70 -5.22 8.02 -12.41
N LEU A 71 -4.87 8.91 -11.48
CA LEU A 71 -5.83 9.78 -10.80
C LEU A 71 -6.11 11.10 -11.55
N GLY A 72 -5.42 11.35 -12.67
CA GLY A 72 -5.52 12.61 -13.42
C GLY A 72 -5.12 13.85 -12.60
N LYS A 73 -4.36 13.67 -11.52
CA LYS A 73 -3.98 14.71 -10.56
C LYS A 73 -2.58 14.48 -10.03
N ARG A 74 -1.72 15.51 -10.08
CA ARG A 74 -0.36 15.44 -9.54
C ARG A 74 -0.40 15.11 -8.07
N GLN A 75 0.24 14.01 -7.70
CA GLN A 75 0.33 13.57 -6.32
C GLN A 75 1.41 14.35 -5.56
N PRO A 76 1.32 14.46 -4.23
CA PRO A 76 2.37 15.09 -3.43
C PRO A 76 3.62 14.21 -3.38
N GLU A 77 4.78 14.77 -3.66
CA GLU A 77 6.06 14.06 -3.81
C GLU A 77 6.47 13.34 -2.51
N GLN A 78 6.17 13.94 -1.36
CA GLN A 78 6.55 13.46 -0.03
C GLN A 78 6.03 12.04 0.31
N TYR A 79 5.00 11.56 -0.39
CA TYR A 79 4.43 10.23 -0.19
C TYR A 79 4.97 9.17 -1.15
N TYR A 80 5.95 9.53 -1.99
CA TYR A 80 6.51 8.65 -3.00
C TYR A 80 8.04 8.60 -2.90
N SER A 81 8.51 8.41 -1.66
CA SER A 81 9.92 8.23 -1.34
C SER A 81 10.51 6.99 -2.05
N THR A 82 11.80 7.09 -2.36
CA THR A 82 12.62 6.01 -2.91
C THR A 82 13.41 5.30 -1.82
N ASP A 83 13.38 5.83 -0.59
CA ASP A 83 14.04 5.27 0.58
C ASP A 83 13.44 3.88 0.91
N PRO A 84 14.25 2.81 0.94
CA PRO A 84 13.77 1.46 1.24
C PRO A 84 13.17 1.32 2.65
N THR A 85 13.47 2.24 3.57
CA THR A 85 12.87 2.25 4.92
C THR A 85 11.43 2.78 4.93
N MET A 86 11.01 3.50 3.89
CA MET A 86 9.64 4.01 3.73
C MET A 86 8.76 2.95 3.07
N ILE A 87 8.56 1.83 3.77
CA ILE A 87 7.96 0.61 3.21
C ILE A 87 6.52 0.81 2.71
N PHE A 88 5.81 1.84 3.19
CA PHE A 88 4.45 2.18 2.77
C PHE A 88 4.38 3.40 1.83
N SER A 89 5.52 3.83 1.27
CA SER A 89 5.59 4.85 0.21
C SER A 89 4.64 4.56 -0.97
N GLY A 90 3.72 5.47 -1.26
CA GLY A 90 2.71 5.34 -2.32
C GLY A 90 1.43 4.61 -1.92
N ILE A 91 1.33 4.14 -0.66
CA ILE A 91 0.14 3.50 -0.12
C ILE A 91 -0.85 4.56 0.39
N ILE A 92 -2.13 4.36 0.09
CA ILE A 92 -3.23 5.15 0.65
C ILE A 92 -4.19 4.14 1.29
N ALA A 93 -4.17 4.08 2.62
CA ALA A 93 -4.90 3.09 3.38
C ALA A 93 -6.16 3.65 4.05
N CYS A 94 -7.16 2.79 4.20
CA CYS A 94 -8.36 3.00 5.01
C CYS A 94 -8.66 1.68 5.73
N ALA A 95 -9.50 1.72 6.76
CA ALA A 95 -10.01 0.52 7.41
C ALA A 95 -11.53 0.58 7.64
N THR A 96 -12.11 -0.57 7.95
CA THR A 96 -13.52 -0.74 8.32
C THR A 96 -13.66 -1.78 9.43
N ASP A 97 -14.61 -1.55 10.34
CA ASP A 97 -14.99 -2.47 11.43
C ASP A 97 -13.82 -2.97 12.29
N LEU A 98 -12.82 -2.12 12.51
CA LEU A 98 -11.72 -2.35 13.44
C LEU A 98 -11.93 -1.56 14.73
N SER A 99 -11.32 -2.00 15.82
CA SER A 99 -11.35 -1.27 17.09
C SER A 99 -10.63 0.07 16.96
N SER A 100 -10.97 1.04 17.82
CA SER A 100 -10.30 2.35 17.80
C SER A 100 -8.79 2.25 18.03
N TRP A 101 -8.36 1.27 18.82
CA TRP A 101 -6.96 1.00 19.07
C TRP A 101 -6.24 0.51 17.81
N ASP A 102 -6.81 -0.48 17.11
CA ASP A 102 -6.22 -1.02 15.89
C ASP A 102 -6.16 0.04 14.79
N LEU A 103 -7.19 0.89 14.69
CA LEU A 103 -7.20 2.04 13.78
C LEU A 103 -6.06 3.02 14.08
N GLU A 104 -5.79 3.29 15.35
CA GLU A 104 -4.69 4.17 15.76
C GLU A 104 -3.34 3.56 15.39
N VAL A 105 -3.12 2.28 15.69
CA VAL A 105 -1.88 1.57 15.35
C VAL A 105 -1.65 1.54 13.84
N LEU A 106 -2.65 1.12 13.05
CA LEU A 106 -2.54 1.06 11.60
C LEU A 106 -2.30 2.45 10.99
N SER A 107 -3.08 3.44 11.39
CA SER A 107 -2.95 4.80 10.83
C SER A 107 -1.60 5.43 11.16
N ALA A 108 -1.10 5.25 12.39
CA ALA A 108 0.21 5.73 12.81
C ALA A 108 1.35 4.99 12.08
N GLY A 109 1.28 3.66 11.99
CA GLY A 109 2.28 2.84 11.31
C GLY A 109 2.36 3.14 9.81
N ILE A 110 1.22 3.14 9.10
CA ILE A 110 1.14 3.48 7.68
C ILE A 110 1.74 4.87 7.43
N THR A 111 1.34 5.87 8.21
CA THR A 111 1.79 7.26 8.02
C THR A 111 3.28 7.45 8.35
N SER A 112 3.77 6.82 9.41
CA SER A 112 5.17 6.95 9.85
C SER A 112 6.17 6.29 8.89
N LEU A 113 5.72 5.32 8.09
CA LEU A 113 6.54 4.60 7.12
C LEU A 113 6.24 5.03 5.66
N GLY A 114 5.77 6.27 5.47
CA GLY A 114 5.68 6.94 4.17
C GLY A 114 4.34 6.80 3.43
N GLY A 115 3.36 6.12 4.02
CA GLY A 115 2.02 5.99 3.48
C GLY A 115 1.08 7.13 3.87
N GLN A 116 -0.16 7.00 3.45
CA GLN A 116 -1.25 7.94 3.76
C GLN A 116 -2.43 7.19 4.38
N TRP A 117 -3.14 7.86 5.29
CA TRP A 117 -4.37 7.34 5.87
C TRP A 117 -5.59 8.15 5.40
N ARG A 118 -6.72 7.46 5.20
CA ARG A 118 -8.04 8.04 4.94
C ARG A 118 -9.05 7.45 5.92
N THR A 119 -9.93 8.29 6.45
CA THR A 119 -11.04 7.85 7.31
C THR A 119 -12.20 7.26 6.50
N ALA A 120 -12.38 7.75 5.27
CA ALA A 120 -13.39 7.31 4.32
C ALA A 120 -12.76 6.50 3.18
N LEU A 121 -13.56 5.62 2.57
CA LEU A 121 -13.18 4.92 1.36
C LEU A 121 -13.35 5.88 0.17
N THR A 122 -12.24 6.37 -0.36
CA THR A 122 -12.18 7.31 -1.50
C THR A 122 -11.51 6.66 -2.70
N HIS A 123 -11.72 7.21 -3.91
CA HIS A 123 -11.21 6.62 -5.16
C HIS A 123 -9.67 6.48 -5.23
N ASP A 124 -8.92 7.21 -4.40
CA ASP A 124 -7.46 7.17 -4.32
C ASP A 124 -6.95 6.10 -3.36
N VAL A 125 -7.81 5.50 -2.54
CA VAL A 125 -7.45 4.40 -1.62
C VAL A 125 -6.92 3.21 -2.43
N THR A 126 -5.76 2.70 -2.03
CA THR A 126 -5.14 1.50 -2.60
C THR A 126 -5.30 0.30 -1.70
N HIS A 127 -5.45 0.49 -0.38
CA HIS A 127 -5.50 -0.58 0.61
C HIS A 127 -6.68 -0.37 1.57
N LEU A 128 -7.60 -1.32 1.63
CA LEU A 128 -8.67 -1.36 2.64
C LEU A 128 -8.39 -2.50 3.62
N PHE A 129 -8.19 -2.18 4.90
CA PHE A 129 -8.08 -3.17 5.97
C PHE A 129 -9.45 -3.55 6.54
N THR A 130 -9.68 -4.86 6.70
CA THR A 130 -10.91 -5.41 7.28
C THR A 130 -10.67 -6.82 7.83
N LEU A 131 -11.48 -7.20 8.82
CA LEU A 131 -11.48 -8.55 9.40
C LEU A 131 -12.56 -9.47 8.80
N HIS A 132 -13.50 -8.92 8.03
CA HIS A 132 -14.61 -9.69 7.46
C HIS A 132 -15.23 -9.01 6.23
N GLU A 133 -16.09 -9.76 5.54
CA GLU A 133 -16.74 -9.37 4.28
C GLU A 133 -18.07 -8.59 4.46
N GLN A 134 -18.53 -8.41 5.71
CA GLN A 134 -19.90 -7.97 5.98
C GLN A 134 -20.12 -6.46 5.86
N SER A 135 -19.06 -5.66 5.69
CA SER A 135 -19.14 -4.21 5.77
C SER A 135 -19.54 -3.56 4.45
N ASP A 136 -20.26 -2.43 4.52
CA ASP A 136 -20.61 -1.65 3.32
C ASP A 136 -19.35 -1.18 2.56
N LYS A 137 -18.29 -0.83 3.30
CA LYS A 137 -16.99 -0.47 2.73
C LYS A 137 -16.35 -1.65 2.01
N TYR A 138 -16.44 -2.87 2.55
CA TYR A 138 -15.94 -4.08 1.91
C TYR A 138 -16.68 -4.33 0.59
N GLN A 139 -18.01 -4.33 0.61
CA GLN A 139 -18.81 -4.60 -0.58
C GLN A 139 -18.55 -3.56 -1.68
N THR A 140 -18.46 -2.28 -1.28
CA THR A 140 -18.06 -1.19 -2.18
C THR A 140 -16.65 -1.40 -2.74
N ALA A 141 -15.70 -1.75 -1.89
CA ALA A 141 -14.32 -1.96 -2.31
C ALA A 141 -14.18 -3.13 -3.27
N MET A 142 -14.82 -4.27 -3.00
CA MET A 142 -14.85 -5.42 -3.90
C MET A 142 -15.47 -5.09 -5.25
N HIS A 143 -16.51 -4.25 -5.27
CA HIS A 143 -17.14 -3.81 -6.52
C HIS A 143 -16.19 -2.99 -7.41
N PHE A 144 -15.40 -2.09 -6.81
CA PHE A 144 -14.51 -1.18 -7.55
C PHE A 144 -13.06 -1.66 -7.68
N ALA A 145 -12.66 -2.70 -6.95
CA ALA A 145 -11.29 -3.21 -6.97
C ALA A 145 -10.73 -3.49 -8.38
N PRO A 146 -11.50 -4.04 -9.35
CA PRO A 146 -11.02 -4.24 -10.71
C PRO A 146 -10.66 -2.94 -11.44
N ASP A 147 -11.35 -1.84 -11.12
CA ASP A 147 -11.19 -0.54 -11.77
C ASP A 147 -10.14 0.33 -11.07
N THR A 148 -9.99 0.19 -9.75
CA THR A 148 -9.11 1.03 -8.92
C THR A 148 -7.78 0.36 -8.57
N HIS A 149 -7.64 -0.94 -8.86
CA HIS A 149 -6.52 -1.77 -8.40
C HIS A 149 -6.33 -1.69 -6.88
N MET A 150 -7.44 -1.67 -6.14
CA MET A 150 -7.42 -1.65 -4.67
C MET A 150 -7.32 -3.06 -4.12
N PHE A 151 -6.48 -3.23 -3.11
CA PHE A 151 -6.40 -4.45 -2.32
C PHE A 151 -7.28 -4.34 -1.08
N ILE A 152 -8.05 -5.39 -0.81
CA ILE A 152 -8.82 -5.54 0.40
C ILE A 152 -8.09 -6.59 1.25
N LEU A 153 -7.54 -6.19 2.39
CA LEU A 153 -6.55 -6.97 3.13
C LEU A 153 -6.97 -7.25 4.57
N THR A 154 -6.46 -8.37 5.10
CA THR A 154 -6.41 -8.58 6.55
C THR A 154 -5.31 -7.69 7.18
N PRO A 155 -5.44 -7.29 8.47
CA PRO A 155 -4.39 -6.52 9.16
C PRO A 155 -3.01 -7.19 9.21
N HIS A 156 -2.95 -8.53 9.12
CA HIS A 156 -1.68 -9.29 9.13
C HIS A 156 -0.66 -8.80 8.10
N TRP A 157 -1.11 -8.32 6.93
CA TRP A 157 -0.19 -7.77 5.92
C TRP A 157 0.64 -6.60 6.47
N PHE A 158 0.01 -5.74 7.27
CA PHE A 158 0.67 -4.62 7.90
C PHE A 158 1.68 -5.11 8.94
N ASP A 159 1.25 -6.00 9.85
CA ASP A 159 2.10 -6.51 10.93
C ASP A 159 3.33 -7.23 10.37
N ASP A 160 3.13 -8.13 9.39
CA ASP A 160 4.20 -8.89 8.78
C ASP A 160 5.14 -8.00 7.95
N SER A 161 4.62 -6.99 7.23
CA SER A 161 5.45 -6.03 6.50
C SER A 161 6.31 -5.19 7.44
N VAL A 162 5.74 -4.73 8.55
CA VAL A 162 6.46 -3.98 9.58
C VAL A 162 7.54 -4.87 10.23
N GLN A 163 7.20 -6.11 10.56
CA GLN A 163 8.13 -7.07 11.16
C GLN A 163 9.27 -7.45 10.20
N ALA A 164 8.98 -7.65 8.91
CA ALA A 164 9.98 -7.94 7.89
C ALA A 164 10.87 -6.73 7.56
N GLY A 165 10.42 -5.51 7.86
CA GLY A 165 11.10 -4.27 7.49
C GLY A 165 11.04 -3.98 5.99
N CYS A 166 10.08 -4.58 5.28
CA CYS A 166 9.85 -4.37 3.86
C CYS A 166 8.36 -4.57 3.52
N ARG A 167 7.91 -4.02 2.39
CA ARG A 167 6.55 -4.27 1.91
C ARG A 167 6.42 -5.70 1.42
N LEU A 168 5.52 -6.46 2.02
CA LEU A 168 5.19 -7.80 1.54
C LEU A 168 4.15 -7.76 0.40
N PRO A 169 4.09 -8.80 -0.44
CA PRO A 169 3.04 -8.93 -1.44
C PRO A 169 1.65 -8.93 -0.79
N GLU A 170 0.68 -8.28 -1.44
CA GLU A 170 -0.68 -8.10 -0.93
C GLU A 170 -1.54 -9.37 -1.07
N LEU A 171 -1.30 -10.18 -2.11
CA LEU A 171 -2.17 -11.31 -2.49
C LEU A 171 -2.39 -12.35 -1.37
N PRO A 172 -1.36 -12.83 -0.63
CA PRO A 172 -1.56 -13.84 0.42
C PRO A 172 -2.44 -13.37 1.60
N TYR A 173 -2.69 -12.06 1.68
CA TYR A 173 -3.47 -11.42 2.73
C TYR A 173 -4.81 -10.89 2.23
N SER A 174 -5.08 -11.07 0.92
CA SER A 174 -6.21 -10.44 0.24
C SER A 174 -7.49 -11.24 0.40
N TRP A 175 -8.58 -10.52 0.62
CA TRP A 175 -9.93 -11.06 0.53
C TRP A 175 -10.32 -11.36 -0.92
N PRO A 176 -11.25 -12.30 -1.16
CA PRO A 176 -12.11 -12.99 -0.20
C PRO A 176 -11.45 -14.18 0.53
N ASP A 177 -10.30 -14.65 0.08
CA ASP A 177 -9.71 -15.91 0.56
C ASP A 177 -8.24 -15.71 0.98
N PRO A 178 -8.00 -15.08 2.14
CA PRO A 178 -6.66 -14.76 2.60
C PRO A 178 -5.92 -16.00 3.10
N GLU A 179 -4.90 -16.45 2.34
CA GLU A 179 -4.06 -17.63 2.63
C GLU A 179 -3.47 -17.61 4.06
N VAL A 180 -3.13 -16.43 4.59
CA VAL A 180 -2.60 -16.27 5.95
C VAL A 180 -3.53 -16.84 7.03
N LEU A 181 -4.85 -16.70 6.86
CA LEU A 181 -5.81 -17.19 7.85
C LEU A 181 -5.91 -18.73 7.84
N GLU A 182 -5.73 -19.37 6.69
CA GLU A 182 -5.68 -20.84 6.61
C GLU A 182 -4.46 -21.39 7.34
N LEU A 183 -3.31 -20.72 7.20
CA LEU A 183 -2.06 -21.13 7.85
C LEU A 183 -2.16 -21.05 9.37
N ASP A 184 -2.75 -19.99 9.92
CA ASP A 184 -2.97 -19.85 11.36
C ASP A 184 -3.86 -20.96 11.91
N MET A 185 -4.93 -21.31 11.18
CA MET A 185 -5.81 -22.42 11.55
C MET A 185 -5.06 -23.76 11.57
N LEU A 186 -4.25 -24.04 10.55
CA LEU A 186 -3.47 -25.28 10.48
C LEU A 186 -2.44 -25.39 11.61
N GLN A 187 -1.75 -24.30 11.93
CA GLN A 187 -0.78 -24.28 13.02
C GLN A 187 -1.43 -24.51 14.39
N ALA A 188 -2.59 -23.92 14.65
CA ALA A 188 -3.34 -24.16 15.87
C ALA A 188 -3.69 -25.65 16.03
N THR A 189 -4.18 -26.28 14.95
CA THR A 189 -4.54 -27.72 14.96
C THR A 189 -3.35 -28.65 15.24
N MET A 190 -2.12 -28.29 14.83
CA MET A 190 -0.93 -29.11 15.05
C MET A 190 -0.31 -28.93 16.45
N GLY A 191 -0.69 -27.88 17.18
CA GLY A 191 -0.13 -27.53 18.50
C GLY A 191 -0.74 -28.23 19.72
N HIS A 192 -1.62 -29.22 19.55
CA HIS A 192 -2.51 -29.76 20.61
C HIS A 192 -3.51 -28.75 21.20
N GLU A 193 -3.77 -27.63 20.53
CA GLU A 193 -4.90 -26.75 20.85
C GLU A 193 -6.03 -26.98 19.84
N ILE A 194 -7.16 -27.53 20.30
CA ILE A 194 -8.37 -27.60 19.47
C ILE A 194 -9.06 -26.24 19.53
N VAL A 195 -8.87 -25.42 18.50
CA VAL A 195 -9.61 -24.16 18.35
C VAL A 195 -10.95 -24.46 17.68
N VAL A 196 -12.02 -24.46 18.47
CA VAL A 196 -13.39 -24.53 17.94
C VAL A 196 -13.86 -23.11 17.63
N ALA A 197 -13.90 -22.75 16.34
CA ALA A 197 -14.55 -21.51 15.91
C ALA A 197 -16.08 -21.67 16.04
N ILE A 198 -16.69 -21.08 17.07
CA ILE A 198 -18.15 -21.07 17.22
C ILE A 198 -18.69 -19.82 16.55
N GLN A 199 -19.33 -19.98 15.40
CA GLN A 199 -20.01 -18.90 14.70
C GLN A 199 -21.36 -18.63 15.37
N TYR A 200 -21.45 -17.56 16.17
CA TYR A 200 -22.74 -17.04 16.63
C TYR A 200 -23.26 -15.96 15.69
N SER A 201 -24.59 -15.91 15.51
CA SER A 201 -25.33 -15.07 14.56
C SER A 201 -25.31 -13.56 14.85
N ALA A 202 -24.21 -13.01 15.38
CA ALA A 202 -24.10 -11.60 15.78
C ALA A 202 -22.71 -10.97 15.51
N GLY A 203 -21.87 -11.55 14.65
CA GLY A 203 -20.72 -10.85 14.06
C GLY A 203 -19.50 -10.62 14.99
N MET A 204 -19.40 -11.33 16.12
CA MET A 204 -18.20 -11.32 16.97
C MET A 204 -17.54 -12.70 16.93
N VAL A 205 -16.26 -12.77 16.54
CA VAL A 205 -15.43 -13.97 16.69
C VAL A 205 -14.76 -13.88 18.06
N TYR A 206 -15.15 -14.76 18.98
CA TYR A 206 -14.42 -14.96 20.23
C TYR A 206 -13.54 -16.22 20.07
N HIS A 207 -12.24 -16.08 20.33
CA HIS A 207 -11.35 -17.24 20.46
C HIS A 207 -11.61 -17.88 21.84
N LEU A 208 -12.17 -19.09 21.84
CA LEU A 208 -12.24 -19.92 23.04
C LEU A 208 -11.12 -20.95 22.95
N THR A 209 -10.06 -20.76 23.74
CA THR A 209 -9.00 -21.77 23.90
C THR A 209 -9.49 -22.85 24.84
N ILE A 210 -9.75 -24.05 24.33
CA ILE A 210 -9.97 -25.23 25.17
C ILE A 210 -8.62 -25.92 25.34
N ILE A 211 -8.01 -25.73 26.50
CA ILE A 211 -6.83 -26.50 26.91
C ILE A 211 -7.34 -27.86 27.41
N VAL A 212 -7.03 -28.94 26.70
CA VAL A 212 -7.24 -30.29 27.20
C VAL A 212 -5.97 -30.70 27.93
N GLU A 213 -6.00 -30.68 29.26
CA GLU A 213 -4.93 -31.25 30.08
C GLU A 213 -5.14 -32.78 30.20
N ASP A 214 -4.05 -33.55 30.05
CA ASP A 214 -4.00 -35.01 30.27
C ASP A 214 -4.16 -35.40 31.76
#